data_AF-A0A8T2U2X3-F1
#
_entry.id   AF-A0A8T2U2X3-F1
#
_cell.length_a   1.000
_cell.length_b   1.000
_cell.length_c   1.000
_cell.angle_alpha   90.00
_cell.angle_beta   90.00
_cell.angle_gamma   90.00
#
_symmetry.space_group_name_H-M   'P 1'
#
loop_
_entity.id
_entity.type
_entity.pdbx_description
1 polymer ?
#
loop_
_entity_poly.entity_id
_entity_poly.type
_entity_poly.pdbx_seq_one_letter_code
_entity_poly.pdbx_strand_id
1 'polypeptide(L)'
;MKGRTNKVALLQLSNENECLIVQMLFLDRQPQALQELLSDPSKGLAGVGVHADGQKLLQDYGLECQGTIELTSLAVERLKRDELRNVGLKVLVKEVLGLALEKSKQITLSNWARPKLDRAQIIYACMDAWASFALSKRLL
;
A
#
# COMPACT_ATOMS: atom_id res chain seq x y z
N MET A 1 18.67 -6.97 -20.60
CA MET A 1 18.56 -7.93 -19.49
C MET A 1 17.39 -7.52 -18.61
N LYS A 2 16.28 -8.27 -18.57
CA LYS A 2 15.20 -8.01 -17.60
C LYS A 2 15.72 -8.41 -16.23
N GLY A 3 15.94 -7.46 -15.33
CA GLY A 3 16.34 -7.74 -13.96
C GLY A 3 15.30 -8.65 -13.30
N ARG A 4 15.73 -9.69 -12.59
CA ARG A 4 14.83 -10.52 -11.78
C ARG A 4 14.17 -9.62 -10.74
N THR A 5 12.85 -9.49 -10.79
CA THR A 5 12.06 -8.80 -9.77
C THR A 5 11.91 -9.73 -8.56
N ASN A 6 12.22 -9.23 -7.36
CA ASN A 6 11.96 -9.99 -6.13
C ASN A 6 10.45 -10.11 -5.91
N LYS A 7 10.02 -11.20 -5.27
CA LYS A 7 8.62 -11.35 -4.83
C LYS A 7 8.26 -10.25 -3.81
N VAL A 8 6.98 -9.89 -3.71
CA VAL A 8 6.50 -8.97 -2.66
C VAL A 8 6.88 -9.54 -1.28
N ALA A 9 7.61 -8.77 -0.50
CA ALA A 9 8.10 -9.19 0.81
C ALA A 9 7.05 -9.01 1.93
N LEU A 10 6.29 -7.93 1.83
CA LEU A 10 5.39 -7.45 2.85
C LEU A 10 4.11 -6.95 2.21
N LEU A 11 2.97 -7.34 2.77
CA LEU A 11 1.67 -6.72 2.53
C LEU A 11 1.29 -5.94 3.80
N GLN A 12 0.76 -4.74 3.62
CA GLN A 12 0.37 -3.85 4.71
C GLN A 12 -1.05 -3.32 4.43
N LEU A 13 -1.93 -3.48 5.41
CA LEU A 13 -3.34 -3.11 5.33
C LEU A 13 -3.69 -2.30 6.58
N SER A 14 -4.39 -1.18 6.43
CA SER A 14 -4.80 -0.37 7.57
C SER A 14 -6.27 0.00 7.49
N ASN A 15 -6.91 0.02 8.65
CA ASN A 15 -8.14 0.76 8.88
C ASN A 15 -7.83 2.01 9.73
N GLU A 16 -8.85 2.60 10.36
CA GLU A 16 -8.71 3.78 11.22
C GLU A 16 -7.84 3.56 12.45
N ASN A 17 -7.93 2.37 13.05
CA ASN A 17 -7.40 2.08 14.38
C ASN A 17 -6.25 1.07 14.36
N GLU A 18 -6.14 0.28 13.31
CA GLU A 18 -5.27 -0.89 13.25
C GLU A 18 -4.55 -0.98 11.91
N CYS A 19 -3.30 -1.43 11.96
CA CYS A 19 -2.54 -1.82 10.78
C CYS A 19 -2.09 -3.27 10.92
N LEU A 20 -2.43 -4.07 9.91
CA LEU A 20 -2.00 -5.43 9.72
C LEU A 20 -0.76 -5.46 8.82
N ILE A 21 0.30 -6.11 9.30
CA ILE A 21 1.51 -6.38 8.54
C ILE A 21 1.61 -7.88 8.29
N VAL A 22 1.70 -8.28 7.02
CA VAL A 22 1.81 -9.68 6.60
C VAL A 22 3.14 -9.89 5.87
N GLN A 23 4.06 -10.62 6.49
CA GLN A 23 5.34 -10.99 5.90
C GLN A 23 5.17 -12.14 4.89
N MET A 24 4.82 -11.78 3.65
CA MET A 24 4.41 -12.70 2.57
C MET A 24 5.42 -13.81 2.25
N LEU A 25 6.72 -13.53 2.38
CA LEU A 25 7.79 -14.50 2.10
C LEU A 25 7.87 -15.65 3.11
N PHE A 26 7.22 -15.50 4.26
CA PHE A 26 7.29 -16.44 5.38
C PHE A 26 5.95 -17.17 5.60
N LEU A 27 5.00 -17.03 4.67
CA LEU A 27 3.77 -17.80 4.65
C LEU A 27 3.98 -19.08 3.86
N ASP A 28 3.70 -20.23 4.47
CA ASP A 28 3.64 -21.52 3.75
C ASP A 28 2.49 -21.52 2.73
N ARG A 29 1.36 -20.92 3.11
CA ARG A 29 0.18 -20.68 2.27
C ARG A 29 -0.51 -19.38 2.70
N GLN A 30 -1.09 -18.66 1.75
CA GLN A 30 -1.88 -17.47 2.01
C GLN A 30 -3.18 -17.86 2.78
N PRO A 31 -3.46 -17.24 3.95
CA PRO A 31 -4.68 -17.50 4.70
C PRO A 31 -5.92 -17.25 3.84
N GLN A 32 -6.95 -18.11 3.96
CA GLN A 32 -8.20 -17.95 3.20
C GLN A 32 -8.86 -16.60 3.48
N ALA A 33 -8.91 -16.16 4.75
CA ALA A 33 -9.46 -14.86 5.12
C ALA A 33 -8.75 -13.67 4.42
N LEU A 34 -7.44 -13.80 4.16
CA LEU A 34 -6.70 -12.77 3.41
C LEU A 34 -7.09 -12.78 1.93
N GLN A 35 -7.26 -13.97 1.34
CA GLN A 35 -7.71 -14.10 -0.04
C GLN A 35 -9.10 -13.51 -0.24
N GLU A 36 -10.05 -13.87 0.63
CA GLU A 36 -11.43 -13.36 0.62
C GLU A 36 -11.48 -11.84 0.83
N LEU A 37 -10.67 -11.30 1.74
CA LEU A 37 -10.60 -9.86 1.97
C LEU A 37 -10.11 -9.10 0.72
N LEU A 38 -9.09 -9.60 0.05
CA LEU A 38 -8.48 -8.91 -1.10
C LEU A 38 -9.34 -9.07 -2.37
N SER A 39 -10.01 -10.21 -2.53
CA SER A 39 -10.82 -10.49 -3.72
C SER A 39 -12.25 -9.94 -3.64
N ASP A 40 -12.72 -9.47 -2.48
CA ASP A 40 -14.04 -8.86 -2.33
C ASP A 40 -14.06 -7.42 -2.92
N PRO A 41 -14.76 -7.17 -4.05
CA PRO A 41 -14.81 -5.85 -4.68
C PRO A 41 -15.57 -4.80 -3.85
N SER A 42 -16.33 -5.21 -2.83
CA SER A 42 -16.96 -4.29 -1.88
C SER A 42 -15.97 -3.70 -0.87
N LYS A 43 -14.76 -4.26 -0.77
CA LYS A 43 -13.68 -3.77 0.08
C LYS A 43 -12.77 -2.84 -0.71
N GLY A 44 -12.88 -1.54 -0.47
CA GLY A 44 -11.98 -0.55 -1.08
C GLY A 44 -10.54 -0.71 -0.61
N LEU A 45 -9.66 -1.13 -1.50
CA LEU A 45 -8.21 -1.25 -1.31
C LEU A 45 -7.52 -0.01 -1.89
N ALA A 46 -7.48 1.06 -1.09
CA ALA A 46 -6.94 2.34 -1.52
C ALA A 46 -5.42 2.47 -1.31
N GLY A 47 -4.72 3.00 -2.29
CA GLY A 47 -3.29 3.29 -2.21
C GLY A 47 -2.79 4.10 -3.39
N VAL A 48 -1.51 4.50 -3.33
CA VAL A 48 -0.81 5.15 -4.45
C VAL A 48 0.00 4.11 -5.21
N GLY A 49 -0.29 3.92 -6.50
CA GLY A 49 0.27 2.83 -7.30
C GLY A 49 -0.36 1.46 -7.03
N VAL A 50 -1.50 1.44 -6.34
CA VAL A 50 -2.11 0.21 -5.80
C VAL A 50 -2.54 -0.78 -6.88
N HIS A 51 -2.84 -0.31 -8.09
CA HIS A 51 -3.13 -1.21 -9.21
C HIS A 51 -1.91 -2.06 -9.59
N ALA A 52 -0.73 -1.44 -9.65
CA ALA A 52 0.51 -2.14 -9.94
C ALA A 52 0.87 -3.11 -8.80
N ASP A 53 0.63 -2.71 -7.55
CA ASP A 53 0.83 -3.58 -6.39
C ASP A 53 -0.11 -4.80 -6.42
N GLY A 54 -1.39 -4.60 -6.76
CA GLY A 54 -2.36 -5.68 -6.92
C GLY A 54 -1.98 -6.66 -8.04
N GLN A 55 -1.54 -6.16 -9.19
CA GLN A 55 -1.03 -7.01 -10.28
C GLN A 55 0.21 -7.82 -9.85
N LYS A 56 1.09 -7.20 -9.05
CA LYS A 56 2.27 -7.88 -8.53
C LYS A 56 1.91 -8.97 -7.51
N LEU A 57 0.92 -8.75 -6.65
CA LEU A 57 0.41 -9.76 -5.72
C LEU A 57 -0.21 -10.95 -6.45
N LEU A 58 -0.97 -10.69 -7.51
CA LEU A 58 -1.51 -11.73 -8.39
C LEU A 58 -0.38 -12.55 -9.03
N GLN A 59 0.63 -11.88 -9.59
CA GLN A 59 1.77 -12.56 -10.22
C GLN A 59 2.59 -13.40 -9.22
N ASP A 60 2.88 -12.86 -8.04
CA ASP A 60 3.82 -13.48 -7.11
C ASP A 60 3.18 -14.60 -6.25
N TYR A 61 1.87 -14.46 -5.97
CA TYR A 61 1.15 -15.25 -4.98
C TYR A 61 -0.25 -15.71 -5.41
N GLY A 62 -0.74 -15.33 -6.60
CA GLY A 62 -2.10 -15.65 -7.03
C GLY A 62 -3.19 -14.89 -6.26
N LEU A 63 -2.84 -13.80 -5.56
CA LEU A 63 -3.78 -13.00 -4.80
C LEU A 63 -4.44 -11.94 -5.67
N GLU A 64 -5.73 -12.10 -5.94
CA GLU A 64 -6.54 -11.09 -6.63
C GLU A 64 -6.89 -9.94 -5.68
N CYS A 65 -6.70 -8.71 -6.15
CA CYS A 65 -7.12 -7.49 -5.45
C CYS A 65 -8.21 -6.81 -6.28
N GLN A 66 -9.49 -7.09 -6.01
CA GLN A 66 -10.58 -6.65 -6.88
C GLN A 66 -11.12 -5.25 -6.57
N GLY A 67 -10.93 -4.77 -5.33
CA GLY A 67 -11.42 -3.47 -4.89
C GLY A 67 -10.40 -2.32 -4.96
N THR A 68 -9.41 -2.36 -5.84
CA THR A 68 -8.32 -1.34 -5.84
C THR A 68 -8.81 0.07 -6.18
N ILE A 69 -8.37 1.07 -5.41
CA ILE A 69 -8.69 2.49 -5.59
C ILE A 69 -7.40 3.30 -5.72
N GLU A 70 -7.11 3.80 -6.93
CA GLU A 70 -5.93 4.66 -7.16
C GLU A 70 -6.16 6.05 -6.59
N LEU A 71 -5.43 6.36 -5.51
CA LEU A 71 -5.59 7.62 -4.79
C LEU A 71 -5.19 8.84 -5.63
N THR A 72 -4.19 8.73 -6.51
CA THR A 72 -3.80 9.86 -7.36
C THR A 72 -4.89 10.20 -8.37
N SER A 73 -5.48 9.20 -9.03
CA SER A 73 -6.61 9.38 -9.95
C SER A 73 -7.82 9.99 -9.24
N LEU A 74 -8.17 9.47 -8.06
CA LEU A 74 -9.27 9.99 -7.26
C LEU A 74 -9.00 11.45 -6.84
N ALA A 75 -7.77 11.77 -6.41
CA ALA A 75 -7.42 13.14 -6.04
C ALA A 75 -7.52 14.12 -7.22
N VAL A 76 -7.07 13.73 -8.42
CA VAL A 76 -7.22 14.55 -9.63
C VAL A 76 -8.69 14.81 -9.91
N GLU A 77 -9.54 13.77 -9.84
CA GLU A 77 -10.97 13.89 -10.10
C GLU A 77 -11.65 14.83 -9.10
N ARG A 78 -11.35 14.68 -7.80
CA ARG A 78 -12.00 15.44 -6.71
C ARG A 78 -11.49 16.87 -6.60
N LEU A 79 -10.21 17.11 -6.85
CA LEU A 79 -9.58 18.41 -6.66
C LEU A 79 -9.40 19.21 -7.97
N LYS A 80 -9.63 18.58 -9.13
CA LYS A 80 -9.42 19.17 -10.47
C LYS A 80 -7.98 19.67 -10.68
N ARG A 81 -7.01 18.90 -10.18
CA ARG A 81 -5.58 19.20 -10.20
C ARG A 81 -4.81 18.08 -10.90
N ASP A 82 -4.59 18.21 -12.21
CA ASP A 82 -3.92 17.20 -13.02
C ASP A 82 -2.47 16.92 -12.61
N GLU A 83 -1.81 17.88 -11.96
CA GLU A 83 -0.44 17.71 -11.46
C GLU A 83 -0.33 16.63 -10.37
N LEU A 84 -1.44 16.22 -9.74
CA LEU A 84 -1.47 15.16 -8.73
C LEU A 84 -1.43 13.74 -9.31
N ARG A 85 -1.58 13.57 -10.63
CA ARG A 85 -1.74 12.25 -11.27
C ARG A 85 -0.60 11.27 -11.02
N ASN A 86 0.63 11.79 -10.95
CA ASN A 86 1.85 10.98 -10.87
C ASN A 86 2.66 11.24 -9.59
N VAL A 87 2.05 11.82 -8.56
CA VAL A 87 2.77 12.13 -7.32
C VAL A 87 2.81 10.91 -6.39
N GLY A 88 3.86 10.81 -5.59
CA GLY A 88 3.95 9.77 -4.56
C GLY A 88 3.09 10.08 -3.34
N LEU A 89 2.84 9.06 -2.52
CA LEU A 89 2.04 9.13 -1.29
C LEU A 89 2.39 10.33 -0.40
N LYS A 90 3.68 10.61 -0.18
CA LYS A 90 4.13 11.75 0.63
C LYS A 90 3.60 13.09 0.14
N VAL A 91 3.67 13.32 -1.18
CA VAL A 91 3.17 14.57 -1.78
C VAL A 91 1.65 14.61 -1.67
N LEU A 92 0.97 13.49 -1.95
CA LEU A 92 -0.48 13.45 -1.88
C LEU A 92 -1.01 13.72 -0.46
N VAL A 93 -0.38 13.15 0.57
CA VAL A 93 -0.69 13.45 1.98
C VAL A 93 -0.55 14.93 2.28
N LYS A 94 0.52 15.58 1.81
CA LYS A 94 0.72 17.01 2.01
C LYS A 94 -0.38 17.83 1.33
N GLU A 95 -0.67 17.55 0.06
CA GLU A 95 -1.61 18.33 -0.74
C GLU A 95 -3.07 18.15 -0.30
N VAL A 96 -3.44 16.96 0.19
CA VAL A 96 -4.83 16.62 0.51
C VAL A 96 -5.15 16.76 2.01
N LEU A 97 -4.22 16.38 2.88
CA LEU A 97 -4.41 16.38 4.33
C LEU A 97 -3.70 17.56 5.04
N GLY A 98 -2.79 18.27 4.36
CA GLY A 98 -1.97 19.30 5.00
C GLY A 98 -0.95 18.74 6.00
N LEU A 99 -0.71 17.42 5.98
CA LEU A 99 0.18 16.72 6.92
C LEU A 99 1.55 16.44 6.28
N ALA A 100 2.58 16.30 7.11
CA ALA A 100 3.88 15.84 6.67
C ALA A 100 4.00 14.32 6.86
N LEU A 101 4.24 13.58 5.77
CA LEU A 101 4.63 12.18 5.83
C LEU A 101 6.15 12.06 5.66
N GLU A 102 6.85 11.76 6.74
CA GLU A 102 8.29 11.50 6.69
C GLU A 102 8.56 10.06 6.24
N LYS A 103 9.36 9.93 5.18
CA LYS A 103 9.77 8.63 4.63
C LYS A 103 11.29 8.58 4.63
N SER A 104 11.86 7.91 5.64
CA SER A 104 13.31 7.70 5.72
C SER A 104 13.77 6.83 4.55
N LYS A 105 14.61 7.38 3.66
CA LYS A 105 15.16 6.63 2.52
C LYS A 105 15.92 5.38 2.96
N GLN A 106 16.56 5.43 4.12
CA GLN A 106 17.24 4.28 4.73
C GLN A 106 16.24 3.15 5.05
N ILE A 107 15.07 3.48 5.61
CA ILE A 107 14.03 2.48 5.92
C ILE A 107 13.34 2.00 4.64
N THR A 108 13.00 2.91 3.73
CA THR A 108 12.38 2.58 2.43
C THR A 108 13.19 1.53 1.67
N LEU A 109 14.52 1.68 1.64
CA LEU A 109 15.44 0.79 0.93
C LEU A 109 16.06 -0.30 1.83
N SER A 110 15.56 -0.46 3.06
CA SER A 110 16.04 -1.48 3.98
C SER A 110 15.66 -2.89 3.51
N ASN A 111 16.24 -3.90 4.17
CA ASN A 111 15.88 -5.29 3.88
C ASN A 111 14.50 -5.64 4.48
N TRP A 112 13.47 -5.58 3.64
CA TRP A 112 12.10 -6.00 3.99
C TRP A 112 11.85 -7.51 3.93
N ALA A 113 12.80 -8.27 3.39
CA ALA A 113 12.74 -9.74 3.31
C ALA A 113 13.36 -10.43 4.54
N ARG A 114 13.65 -9.70 5.62
CA ARG A 114 14.21 -10.26 6.85
C ARG A 114 13.13 -10.92 7.72
N PRO A 115 13.45 -12.00 8.45
CA PRO A 115 12.46 -12.73 9.26
C PRO A 115 11.81 -11.91 10.39
N LYS A 116 12.55 -10.97 10.98
CA LYS A 116 12.06 -10.10 12.06
C LYS A 116 12.27 -8.65 11.64
N LEU A 117 11.17 -7.93 11.40
CA LEU A 117 11.21 -6.49 11.19
C LEU A 117 11.60 -5.78 12.49
N ASP A 118 12.34 -4.68 12.39
CA ASP A 118 12.55 -3.80 13.52
C ASP A 118 11.38 -2.82 13.70
N ARG A 119 11.38 -2.13 14.85
CA ARG A 119 10.32 -1.18 15.18
C ARG A 119 10.20 -0.04 14.17
N ALA A 120 11.30 0.39 13.55
CA ALA A 120 11.28 1.49 12.60
C ALA A 120 10.64 1.05 11.27
N GLN A 121 10.94 -0.17 10.81
CA GLN A 121 10.28 -0.81 9.67
C GLN A 121 8.78 -0.99 9.90
N ILE A 122 8.38 -1.48 11.08
CA ILE A 122 6.97 -1.65 11.44
C ILE A 122 6.23 -0.31 11.43
N ILE A 123 6.78 0.71 12.10
CA ILE A 123 6.17 2.06 12.12
C ILE A 123 6.03 2.61 10.71
N TYR A 124 7.08 2.49 9.89
CA TYR A 124 7.05 2.96 8.50
C TYR A 124 5.95 2.27 7.68
N ALA A 125 5.85 0.94 7.77
CA ALA A 125 4.83 0.16 7.08
C ALA A 125 3.41 0.57 7.50
N CYS A 126 3.19 0.73 8.81
CA CYS A 126 1.93 1.20 9.36
C CYS A 126 1.58 2.62 8.91
N MET A 127 2.56 3.53 8.91
CA MET A 127 2.34 4.92 8.47
C MET A 127 1.97 5.00 6.99
N ASP A 128 2.61 4.20 6.12
CA ASP A 128 2.27 4.16 4.69
C ASP A 128 0.85 3.63 4.44
N ALA A 129 0.45 2.56 5.14
CA ALA A 129 -0.89 2.00 5.02
C ALA A 129 -1.97 2.94 5.60
N TRP A 130 -1.75 3.48 6.80
CA TRP A 130 -2.68 4.40 7.45
C TRP A 130 -2.82 5.71 6.67
N ALA A 131 -1.74 6.26 6.12
CA ALA A 131 -1.80 7.47 5.30
C ALA A 131 -2.69 7.27 4.05
N SER A 132 -2.64 6.07 3.45
CA SER A 132 -3.49 5.72 2.31
C SER A 132 -4.96 5.58 2.73
N PHE A 133 -5.24 5.03 3.91
CA PHE A 133 -6.59 5.04 4.51
C PHE A 133 -7.10 6.46 4.80
N ALA A 134 -6.29 7.32 5.42
CA ALA A 134 -6.69 8.68 5.75
C ALA A 134 -6.97 9.51 4.48
N LEU A 135 -6.17 9.33 3.44
CA LEU A 135 -6.42 9.92 2.13
C LEU A 135 -7.72 9.41 1.51
N SER A 136 -7.98 8.10 1.54
CA SER A 136 -9.22 7.56 0.98
C SER A 136 -10.45 8.10 1.71
N LYS A 137 -10.40 8.22 3.04
CA LYS A 137 -11.46 8.85 3.84
C LYS A 137 -11.70 10.32 3.52
N ARG A 138 -10.65 11.07 3.16
CA ARG A 138 -10.77 12.48 2.78
C ARG A 138 -11.29 12.66 1.36
N LEU A 139 -10.95 11.74 0.47
CA LEU A 139 -11.21 11.84 -0.97
C LEU A 139 -12.47 11.11 -1.42
N LEU A 140 -13.01 10.16 -0.65
CA LEU A 140 -14.28 9.49 -0.94
C LEU A 140 -15.46 10.32 -0.40
#